data_AF-A0A951WY32-F1
#
_entry.id   AF-A0A951WY32-F1
#
_cell.length_a   1.000
_cell.length_b   1.000
_cell.length_c   1.000
_cell.angle_alpha   90.00
_cell.angle_beta   90.00
_cell.angle_gamma   90.00
#
_symmetry.space_group_name_H-M   'P 1'
#
loop_
_entity.id
_entity.type
_entity.pdbx_description
1 polymer ?
#
loop_
_entity_poly.entity_id
_entity_poly.type
_entity_poly.pdbx_seq_one_letter_code
_entity_poly.pdbx_strand_id
1 'polypeptide(L)'
;MRILFLSDNFPPEGNAPATRLYEHAVRWVRAGHDVTVITCAPNFPEGKLFPGYRNAWRQVETVEGIRVVRVKTYITANEGFLKRTLDYMSFMLMGFVMGLFERRPDVVVATSPQFFCAIGGWALSVAKWRPFVFELRDLWPASIVAVGAMRRSLVIRLLERVELFLYHRAAAVVSVTQSFRED
;
A
#
# COMPACT_ATOMS: atom_id res chain seq x y z
N MET A 1 -2.71 16.56 -12.03
CA MET A 1 -3.51 15.29 -12.11
C MET A 1 -3.98 14.92 -10.72
N ARG A 2 -4.99 14.06 -10.61
CA ARG A 2 -5.45 13.44 -9.36
C ARG A 2 -4.80 12.07 -9.16
N ILE A 3 -3.98 11.93 -8.13
CA ILE A 3 -3.25 10.70 -7.82
C ILE A 3 -3.87 10.10 -6.56
N LEU A 4 -4.32 8.86 -6.66
CA LEU A 4 -4.80 8.09 -5.50
C LEU A 4 -3.78 7.01 -5.15
N PHE A 5 -3.15 7.12 -3.99
CA PHE A 5 -2.10 6.21 -3.54
C PHE A 5 -2.60 5.36 -2.37
N LEU A 6 -2.48 4.04 -2.46
CA LEU A 6 -2.76 3.11 -1.35
C LEU A 6 -1.44 2.66 -0.73
N SER A 7 -1.32 2.83 0.58
CA SER A 7 -0.19 2.35 1.37
C SER A 7 -0.68 2.09 2.78
N ASP A 8 -0.30 0.96 3.37
CA ASP A 8 -0.69 0.66 4.74
C ASP A 8 -0.04 1.63 5.74
N ASN A 9 1.16 2.14 5.40
CA ASN A 9 1.91 3.06 6.26
C ASN A 9 2.02 4.48 5.69
N PHE A 10 1.97 5.46 6.58
CA PHE A 10 2.16 6.88 6.29
C PHE A 10 2.60 7.61 7.58
N PRO A 11 3.34 8.74 7.51
CA PRO A 11 3.67 9.53 8.70
C PRO A 11 2.44 9.76 9.58
N PRO A 12 2.56 9.71 10.92
CA PRO A 12 3.77 9.87 11.73
C PRO A 12 4.62 8.60 11.89
N GLU A 13 4.28 7.49 11.23
CA GLU A 13 5.12 6.30 11.24
C GLU A 13 6.48 6.60 10.58
N GLY A 14 7.57 6.31 11.29
CA GLY A 14 8.94 6.60 10.84
C GLY A 14 9.60 5.49 10.02
N ASN A 15 8.83 4.51 9.55
CA ASN A 15 9.37 3.39 8.78
C ASN A 15 9.66 3.80 7.32
N ALA A 16 10.59 3.11 6.68
CA ALA A 16 10.99 3.42 5.30
C ALA A 16 9.79 3.50 4.31
N PRO A 17 8.76 2.63 4.40
CA PRO A 17 7.58 2.73 3.57
C PRO A 17 6.81 4.06 3.68
N ALA A 18 6.63 4.56 4.90
CA ALA A 18 5.91 5.81 5.17
C ALA A 18 6.70 7.01 4.67
N THR A 19 8.00 7.08 5.02
CA THR A 19 8.87 8.20 4.65
C THR A 19 8.98 8.35 3.14
N ARG A 20 9.19 7.25 2.40
CA ARG A 20 9.32 7.31 0.94
C ARG A 20 8.04 7.80 0.27
N LEU A 21 6.88 7.26 0.66
CA LEU A 21 5.61 7.70 0.12
C LEU A 21 5.38 9.19 0.40
N TYR A 22 5.61 9.63 1.63
CA TYR A 22 5.49 11.03 2.00
C TYR A 22 6.35 11.92 1.11
N GLU A 23 7.63 11.58 0.94
CA GLU A 23 8.57 12.32 0.10
C GLU A 23 8.15 12.37 -1.38
N HIS A 24 7.58 11.28 -1.92
CA HIS A 24 7.02 11.27 -3.28
C HIS A 24 5.76 12.15 -3.38
N ALA A 25 4.84 12.01 -2.43
CA ALA A 25 3.59 12.74 -2.41
C ALA A 25 3.79 14.25 -2.27
N VAL A 26 4.72 14.71 -1.42
CA VAL A 26 5.10 16.13 -1.32
C VAL A 26 5.62 16.66 -2.66
N ARG A 27 6.48 15.90 -3.35
CA ARG A 27 7.00 16.30 -4.67
C ARG A 27 5.88 16.39 -5.72
N TRP A 28 4.92 15.47 -5.72
CA TRP A 28 3.77 15.53 -6.62
C TRP A 28 2.85 16.71 -6.32
N VAL A 29 2.58 17.00 -5.04
CA VAL A 29 1.81 18.19 -4.65
C VAL A 29 2.51 19.46 -5.13
N ARG A 30 3.83 19.58 -4.91
CA ARG A 30 4.62 20.73 -5.38
C ARG A 30 4.64 20.88 -6.90
N ALA A 31 4.53 19.78 -7.64
CA ALA A 31 4.38 19.77 -9.09
C ALA A 31 2.94 20.10 -9.56
N GLY A 32 2.02 20.44 -8.65
CA GLY A 32 0.65 20.85 -8.98
C GLY A 32 -0.35 19.69 -9.11
N HIS A 33 -0.03 18.51 -8.58
CA HIS A 33 -0.95 17.37 -8.56
C HIS A 33 -1.81 17.37 -7.29
N ASP A 34 -3.06 16.90 -7.41
CA ASP A 34 -3.96 16.63 -6.30
C ASP A 34 -3.69 15.20 -5.81
N VAL A 35 -3.11 15.06 -4.61
CA VAL A 35 -2.66 13.77 -4.09
C VAL A 35 -3.54 13.35 -2.93
N THR A 36 -4.15 12.18 -3.06
CA THR A 36 -4.87 11.50 -1.99
C THR A 36 -4.16 10.22 -1.61
N VAL A 37 -3.85 10.04 -0.33
CA VAL A 37 -3.27 8.82 0.23
C VAL A 37 -4.33 8.13 1.08
N ILE A 38 -4.55 6.84 0.85
CA ILE A 38 -5.35 5.98 1.72
C ILE A 38 -4.39 5.12 2.53
N THR A 39 -4.52 5.17 3.86
CA THR A 39 -3.61 4.52 4.82
C THR A 39 -4.34 4.05 6.07
N CYS A 40 -3.70 3.24 6.92
CA CYS A 40 -4.28 2.88 8.22
C CYS A 40 -4.07 3.97 9.29
N ALA A 41 -4.73 3.81 10.44
CA ALA A 41 -4.38 4.57 11.62
C ALA A 41 -2.96 4.18 12.08
N PRO A 42 -2.06 5.15 12.34
CA PRO A 42 -0.66 4.87 12.57
C PRO A 42 -0.48 4.00 13.81
N ASN A 43 0.18 2.86 13.63
CA ASN A 43 0.31 1.85 14.69
C ASN A 43 1.60 1.00 14.60
N PHE A 44 2.35 1.10 13.51
CA PHE A 44 3.58 0.36 13.30
C PHE A 44 4.74 0.91 14.15
N PRO A 45 5.65 0.05 14.68
CA PRO A 45 5.63 -1.42 14.63
C PRO A 45 4.91 -2.10 15.80
N GLU A 46 4.62 -1.38 16.89
CA GLU A 46 4.17 -1.99 18.14
C GLU A 46 2.71 -2.46 18.11
N GLY A 47 1.96 -2.17 17.04
CA GLY A 47 0.52 -2.42 16.96
C GLY A 47 -0.27 -1.58 17.96
N LYS A 48 0.25 -0.40 18.30
CA LYS A 48 -0.36 0.54 19.24
C LYS A 48 -0.59 1.86 18.53
N LEU A 49 -1.81 2.38 18.63
CA LEU A 49 -2.16 3.66 18.04
C LEU A 49 -1.25 4.78 18.55
N PHE A 50 -0.76 5.61 17.63
CA PHE A 50 -0.02 6.82 18.01
C PHE A 50 -0.93 7.81 18.74
N PRO A 51 -0.39 8.60 19.68
CA PRO A 51 -1.15 9.63 20.38
C PRO A 51 -1.89 10.57 19.41
N GLY A 52 -3.16 10.85 19.71
CA GLY A 52 -4.02 11.71 18.87
C GLY A 52 -4.74 11.00 17.72
N TYR A 53 -4.39 9.75 17.42
CA TYR A 53 -5.07 8.96 16.38
C TYR A 53 -6.13 8.02 16.94
N ARG A 54 -7.12 7.71 16.11
CA ARG A 54 -8.18 6.75 16.43
C ARG A 54 -8.30 5.73 15.30
N ASN A 55 -8.56 4.48 15.64
CA ASN A 55 -8.89 3.44 14.64
C ASN A 55 -10.35 3.59 14.16
N ALA A 56 -10.66 4.75 13.58
CA ALA A 56 -11.98 5.10 13.10
C ALA A 56 -12.21 4.55 11.68
N TRP A 57 -13.48 4.32 11.32
CA TRP A 57 -13.86 3.87 9.98
C TRP A 57 -13.30 4.74 8.87
N ARG A 58 -13.28 6.06 9.12
CA ARG A 58 -12.70 7.05 8.23
C ARG A 58 -12.28 8.28 9.03
N GLN A 59 -11.02 8.67 8.89
CA GLN A 59 -10.48 9.93 9.41
C GLN A 59 -9.73 10.61 8.27
N VAL A 60 -9.94 11.92 8.09
CA VAL A 60 -9.34 12.67 7.00
C VAL A 60 -8.55 13.82 7.56
N GLU A 61 -7.34 14.00 7.05
CA GLU A 61 -6.47 15.12 7.38
C GLU A 61 -5.72 15.61 6.14
N THR A 62 -5.09 16.77 6.27
CA THR A 62 -4.23 17.34 5.23
C THR A 62 -2.83 17.48 5.80
N VAL A 63 -1.83 16.89 5.13
CA VAL A 63 -0.42 16.92 5.54
C VAL A 63 0.38 17.45 4.36
N GLU A 64 0.99 18.64 4.47
CA GLU A 64 1.77 19.26 3.38
C GLU A 64 1.02 19.30 2.02
N GLY A 65 -0.29 19.59 2.07
CA GLY A 65 -1.17 19.61 0.90
C GLY A 65 -1.61 18.24 0.39
N ILE A 66 -1.16 17.15 1.01
CA ILE A 66 -1.57 15.78 0.73
C ILE A 66 -2.86 15.50 1.50
N ARG A 67 -3.90 15.04 0.80
CA ARG A 67 -5.13 14.57 1.44
C ARG A 67 -4.90 13.14 1.96
N VAL A 68 -4.90 12.97 3.27
CA VAL A 68 -4.67 11.66 3.91
C VAL A 68 -6.00 11.13 4.43
N VAL A 69 -6.39 9.96 3.97
CA VAL A 69 -7.61 9.24 4.38
C VAL A 69 -7.19 8.01 5.15
N ARG A 70 -7.31 8.08 6.47
CA ARG A 70 -7.05 6.96 7.37
C ARG A 70 -8.28 6.09 7.53
N VAL A 71 -8.09 4.80 7.41
CA VAL A 71 -9.18 3.80 7.45
C VAL A 71 -8.96 2.82 8.58
N LYS A 72 -10.06 2.25 9.06
CA LYS A 72 -10.02 1.25 10.12
C LYS A 72 -9.34 -0.02 9.63
N THR A 73 -8.39 -0.54 10.38
CA THR A 73 -7.77 -1.84 10.12
C THR A 73 -7.74 -2.71 11.38
N TYR A 74 -7.42 -3.99 11.22
CA TYR A 74 -7.18 -4.91 12.33
C TYR A 74 -5.78 -4.65 12.89
N ILE A 75 -5.70 -3.70 13.83
CA ILE A 75 -4.42 -3.34 14.47
C ILE A 75 -3.91 -4.48 15.33
N THR A 76 -2.69 -4.92 15.03
CA THR A 76 -1.97 -5.94 15.78
C THR A 76 -0.48 -5.64 15.75
N ALA A 77 0.25 -6.08 16.78
CA ALA A 77 1.72 -5.97 16.74
C ALA A 77 2.25 -6.76 15.54
N ASN A 78 3.39 -6.35 14.98
CA ASN A 78 4.03 -7.04 13.86
C ASN A 78 4.69 -8.37 14.29
N GLU A 79 3.91 -9.23 14.94
CA GLU A 79 4.30 -10.50 15.53
C GLU A 79 3.31 -11.60 15.10
N GLY A 80 3.86 -12.70 14.58
CA GLY A 80 3.06 -13.85 14.14
C GLY A 80 2.46 -13.68 12.75
N PHE A 81 2.63 -14.71 11.93
CA PHE A 81 2.25 -14.71 10.51
C PHE A 81 0.74 -14.51 10.27
N LEU A 82 -0.11 -15.17 11.06
CA LEU A 82 -1.56 -15.14 10.85
C LEU A 82 -2.16 -13.76 11.16
N LYS A 83 -1.81 -13.18 12.32
CA LYS A 83 -2.30 -11.85 12.73
C LYS A 83 -1.88 -10.77 11.74
N ARG A 84 -0.63 -10.80 11.30
CA ARG A 84 -0.10 -9.90 10.26
C ARG A 84 -0.83 -10.03 8.92
N THR A 85 -1.16 -11.27 8.53
CA THR A 85 -1.94 -11.51 7.30
C THR A 85 -3.35 -10.92 7.43
N LEU A 86 -4.01 -11.09 8.58
CA LEU A 86 -5.32 -10.51 8.83
C LEU A 86 -5.31 -8.98 8.83
N ASP A 87 -4.27 -8.36 9.38
CA ASP A 87 -4.09 -6.90 9.33
C ASP A 87 -4.01 -6.40 7.87
N TYR A 88 -3.09 -6.97 7.07
CA TYR A 88 -2.95 -6.58 5.67
C TYR A 88 -4.20 -6.86 4.82
N MET A 89 -4.91 -7.96 5.07
CA MET A 89 -6.19 -8.24 4.41
C MET A 89 -7.27 -7.24 4.82
N SER A 90 -7.29 -6.84 6.09
CA SER A 90 -8.23 -5.83 6.58
C SER A 90 -7.98 -4.46 5.92
N PHE A 91 -6.70 -4.09 5.75
CA PHE A 91 -6.32 -2.88 5.03
C PHE A 91 -6.69 -2.96 3.54
N MET A 92 -6.42 -4.09 2.87
CA MET A 92 -6.83 -4.28 1.47
C MET A 92 -8.32 -4.03 1.27
N LEU A 93 -9.17 -4.62 2.13
CA LEU A 93 -10.61 -4.46 2.04
C LEU A 93 -11.04 -3.01 2.33
N MET A 94 -10.57 -2.44 3.44
CA MET A 94 -11.00 -1.10 3.87
C MET A 94 -10.45 -0.01 2.96
N GLY A 95 -9.20 -0.15 2.50
CA GLY A 95 -8.58 0.73 1.53
C GLY A 95 -9.29 0.70 0.18
N PHE A 96 -9.68 -0.49 -0.29
CA PHE A 96 -10.51 -0.63 -1.49
C PHE A 96 -11.87 0.05 -1.32
N VAL A 97 -12.62 -0.28 -0.25
CA VAL A 97 -13.97 0.26 -0.01
C VAL A 97 -13.93 1.78 0.15
N MET A 98 -13.04 2.32 0.98
CA MET A 98 -12.92 3.78 1.15
C MET A 98 -12.41 4.46 -0.12
N GLY A 99 -11.55 3.77 -0.88
CA GLY A 99 -11.13 4.21 -2.20
C GLY A 99 -12.29 4.43 -3.15
N LEU A 100 -13.32 3.58 -3.13
CA LEU A 100 -14.52 3.75 -3.99
C LEU A 100 -15.21 5.09 -3.75
N PHE A 101 -15.23 5.59 -2.50
CA PHE A 101 -15.84 6.87 -2.13
C PHE A 101 -14.97 8.09 -2.42
N GLU A 102 -13.67 7.93 -2.69
CA GLU A 102 -12.82 9.06 -3.06
C GLU A 102 -13.09 9.53 -4.50
N ARG A 103 -12.77 10.81 -4.76
CA ARG A 103 -12.96 11.45 -6.06
C ARG A 103 -12.28 10.61 -7.15
N ARG A 104 -12.88 10.56 -8.35
CA ARG A 104 -12.33 9.80 -9.48
C ARG A 104 -10.89 10.23 -9.74
N PRO A 105 -9.87 9.37 -9.54
CA PRO A 105 -8.50 9.73 -9.77
C PRO A 105 -8.16 9.64 -11.25
N ASP A 106 -7.03 10.22 -11.65
CA ASP A 106 -6.47 10.01 -12.97
C ASP A 106 -5.56 8.76 -12.98
N VAL A 107 -4.98 8.37 -11.85
CA VAL A 107 -4.16 7.17 -11.68
C VAL A 107 -4.32 6.60 -10.26
N VAL A 108 -4.30 5.27 -10.14
CA VAL A 108 -4.24 4.57 -8.86
C VAL A 108 -2.86 3.96 -8.70
N VAL A 109 -2.20 4.27 -7.59
CA VAL A 109 -0.88 3.76 -7.24
C VAL A 109 -1.00 2.90 -5.99
N ALA A 110 -0.34 1.75 -5.96
CA ALA A 110 -0.21 0.96 -4.73
C ALA A 110 1.19 0.36 -4.62
N THR A 111 1.59 0.05 -3.39
CA THR A 111 2.96 -0.36 -3.08
C THR A 111 3.06 -1.77 -2.52
N SER A 112 4.20 -2.41 -2.75
CA SER A 112 4.73 -3.57 -1.99
C SER A 112 5.71 -3.08 -0.90
N PRO A 113 6.18 -3.89 0.08
CA PRO A 113 5.96 -5.32 0.32
C PRO A 113 4.56 -5.67 0.83
N GLN A 114 3.68 -4.70 1.08
CA GLN A 114 2.30 -4.98 1.48
C GLN A 114 1.50 -5.58 0.31
N PHE A 115 1.70 -6.86 0.02
CA PHE A 115 1.12 -7.56 -1.14
C PHE A 115 -0.40 -7.35 -1.29
N PHE A 116 -1.14 -7.45 -0.19
CA PHE A 116 -2.58 -7.22 -0.18
C PHE A 116 -2.95 -5.76 -0.50
N CYS A 117 -2.11 -4.78 -0.17
CA CYS A 117 -2.29 -3.39 -0.60
C CYS A 117 -2.25 -3.28 -2.13
N ALA A 118 -1.28 -3.93 -2.78
CA ALA A 118 -1.18 -3.94 -4.25
C ALA A 118 -2.41 -4.56 -4.91
N ILE A 119 -2.94 -5.68 -4.36
CA ILE A 119 -4.19 -6.28 -4.81
C ILE A 119 -5.37 -5.30 -4.68
N GLY A 120 -5.50 -4.64 -3.53
CA GLY A 120 -6.54 -3.65 -3.28
C GLY A 120 -6.46 -2.46 -4.24
N GLY A 121 -5.25 -1.97 -4.51
CA GLY A 121 -4.99 -0.90 -5.48
C GLY A 121 -5.34 -1.30 -6.91
N TRP A 122 -4.95 -2.49 -7.34
CA TRP A 122 -5.34 -3.02 -8.65
C TRP A 122 -6.86 -3.17 -8.76
N ALA A 123 -7.52 -3.79 -7.77
CA ALA A 123 -8.97 -3.95 -7.78
C ALA A 123 -9.69 -2.58 -7.85
N LEU A 124 -9.18 -1.59 -7.11
CA LEU A 124 -9.72 -0.23 -7.12
C LEU A 124 -9.52 0.45 -8.48
N SER A 125 -8.37 0.24 -9.12
CA SER A 125 -8.08 0.76 -10.46
C SER A 125 -9.09 0.23 -11.49
N VAL A 126 -9.44 -1.06 -11.41
CA VAL A 126 -10.44 -1.71 -12.26
C VAL A 126 -11.82 -1.12 -11.99
N ALA A 127 -12.23 -1.05 -10.71
CA ALA A 127 -13.53 -0.50 -10.33
C ALA A 127 -13.71 0.97 -10.75
N LYS A 128 -12.64 1.77 -10.75
CA LYS A 128 -12.66 3.18 -11.18
C LYS A 128 -12.30 3.40 -12.65
N TRP A 129 -11.97 2.34 -13.39
CA TRP A 129 -11.57 2.39 -14.80
C TRP A 129 -10.38 3.32 -15.03
N ARG A 130 -9.36 3.20 -14.19
CA ARG A 130 -8.15 4.04 -14.21
C ARG A 130 -6.88 3.18 -14.32
N PRO A 131 -5.78 3.71 -14.89
CA PRO A 131 -4.52 3.00 -14.94
C PRO A 131 -4.01 2.69 -13.53
N PHE A 132 -3.48 1.49 -13.37
CA PHE A 132 -2.80 1.01 -12.17
C PHE A 132 -1.29 1.22 -12.32
N VAL A 133 -0.65 1.85 -11.34
CA VAL A 133 0.81 1.91 -11.23
C VAL A 133 1.23 1.12 -10.00
N PHE A 134 2.13 0.17 -10.20
CA PHE A 134 2.62 -0.67 -9.12
C PHE A 134 3.99 -0.19 -8.66
N GLU A 135 4.08 0.28 -7.41
CA GLU A 135 5.37 0.59 -6.79
C GLU A 135 5.96 -0.68 -6.16
N LEU A 136 6.98 -1.22 -6.81
CA LEU A 136 7.71 -2.40 -6.40
C LEU A 136 8.83 -2.02 -5.43
N ARG A 137 8.70 -2.42 -4.17
CA ARG A 137 9.69 -2.18 -3.10
C ARG A 137 10.47 -3.42 -2.69
N ASP A 138 9.87 -4.59 -2.84
CA ASP A 138 10.50 -5.89 -2.59
C ASP A 138 9.93 -6.92 -3.57
N LEU A 139 10.78 -7.83 -4.07
CA LEU A 139 10.38 -8.99 -4.85
C LEU A 139 9.72 -10.02 -3.93
N TRP A 140 8.45 -9.79 -3.60
CA TRP A 140 7.69 -10.64 -2.69
C TRP A 140 6.68 -11.47 -3.48
N PRO A 141 6.71 -12.81 -3.40
CA PRO A 141 7.18 -13.62 -2.26
C PRO A 141 8.60 -14.20 -2.39
N ALA A 142 9.31 -13.96 -3.49
CA ALA A 142 10.63 -14.55 -3.76
C ALA A 142 11.65 -14.26 -2.63
N SER A 143 11.64 -13.05 -2.09
CA SER A 143 12.50 -12.60 -0.99
C SER A 143 12.31 -13.42 0.29
N ILE A 144 11.07 -13.76 0.66
CA ILE A 144 10.76 -14.58 1.85
C ILE A 144 11.32 -16.01 1.72
N VAL A 145 11.28 -16.57 0.51
CA VAL A 145 11.84 -17.90 0.24
C VAL A 145 13.36 -17.84 0.27
N ALA A 146 13.96 -16.81 -0.33
CA ALA A 146 15.41 -16.63 -0.40
C ALA A 146 16.06 -16.49 0.99
N VAL A 147 15.40 -15.79 1.92
CA VAL A 147 15.87 -15.66 3.31
C VAL A 147 15.52 -16.86 4.20
N GLY A 148 14.91 -17.91 3.64
CA GLY A 148 14.57 -19.14 4.36
C GLY A 148 13.39 -19.02 5.33
N ALA A 149 12.67 -17.90 5.33
CA ALA A 149 11.55 -17.65 6.25
C ALA A 149 10.30 -18.48 5.91
N MET A 150 10.15 -18.93 4.66
CA MET A 150 9.14 -19.93 4.28
C MET A 150 9.70 -20.93 3.28
N ARG A 151 9.26 -22.19 3.40
CA ARG A 151 9.55 -23.22 2.40
C ARG A 151 8.72 -22.99 1.14
N ARG A 152 9.27 -23.34 -0.03
CA ARG A 152 8.49 -23.42 -1.27
C ARG A 152 7.27 -24.32 -1.03
N SER A 153 6.09 -23.77 -1.29
CA SER A 153 4.81 -24.43 -1.03
C SER A 153 3.80 -24.03 -2.11
N LEU A 154 2.62 -24.66 -2.11
CA LEU A 154 1.50 -24.25 -2.97
C LEU A 154 1.10 -22.79 -2.73
N VAL A 155 1.17 -22.32 -1.49
CA VAL A 155 0.86 -20.93 -1.12
C VAL A 155 1.84 -19.96 -1.77
N ILE A 156 3.15 -20.22 -1.67
CA ILE A 156 4.16 -19.38 -2.33
C ILE A 156 3.94 -19.31 -3.84
N ARG A 157 3.67 -20.45 -4.49
CA ARG A 157 3.39 -20.48 -5.95
C ARG A 157 2.14 -19.69 -6.33
N LEU A 158 1.12 -19.68 -5.48
CA LEU A 158 -0.07 -18.87 -5.70
C LEU A 158 0.25 -17.37 -5.57
N LEU A 159 1.04 -17.00 -4.56
CA LEU A 159 1.46 -15.61 -4.35
C LEU A 159 2.33 -15.12 -5.52
N GLU A 160 3.29 -15.93 -6.01
CA GLU A 160 4.09 -15.63 -7.22
C GLU A 160 3.19 -15.40 -8.44
N ARG A 161 2.17 -16.24 -8.65
CA ARG A 161 1.22 -16.07 -9.77
C ARG A 161 0.44 -14.76 -9.66
N VAL A 162 0.02 -14.39 -8.45
CA VAL A 162 -0.72 -13.15 -8.22
C VAL A 162 0.21 -11.94 -8.36
N GLU A 163 1.46 -12.04 -7.91
CA GLU A 163 2.50 -11.03 -8.13
C GLU A 163 2.74 -10.78 -9.63
N LEU A 164 3.00 -11.84 -10.39
CA LEU A 164 3.15 -11.77 -11.84
C LEU A 164 1.90 -11.19 -12.49
N PHE A 165 0.71 -11.61 -12.06
CA PHE A 165 -0.53 -11.03 -12.55
C PHE A 165 -0.60 -9.51 -12.32
N LEU A 166 -0.21 -9.01 -11.14
CA LEU A 166 -0.18 -7.59 -10.85
C LEU A 166 0.82 -6.84 -11.74
N TYR A 167 2.00 -7.40 -12.00
CA TYR A 167 2.96 -6.83 -12.95
C TYR A 167 2.38 -6.70 -14.35
N HIS A 168 1.75 -7.76 -14.87
CA HIS A 168 1.15 -7.75 -16.21
C HIS A 168 -0.05 -6.79 -16.34
N ARG A 169 -0.72 -6.49 -15.22
CA ARG A 169 -1.88 -5.57 -15.19
C ARG A 169 -1.51 -4.12 -14.92
N ALA A 170 -0.32 -3.86 -14.40
CA ALA A 170 0.16 -2.52 -14.16
C ALA A 170 0.44 -1.81 -15.49
N ALA A 171 -0.05 -0.58 -15.62
CA ALA A 171 0.30 0.31 -16.74
C ALA A 171 1.78 0.75 -16.65
N ALA A 172 2.32 0.79 -15.43
CA ALA A 172 3.73 1.00 -15.16
C ALA A 172 4.13 0.33 -13.83
N VAL A 173 5.36 -0.17 -13.77
CA VAL A 173 5.99 -0.67 -12.55
C VAL A 173 7.13 0.26 -12.18
N VAL A 174 7.15 0.73 -10.93
CA VAL A 174 8.19 1.60 -10.38
C VAL A 174 9.01 0.79 -9.39
N SER A 175 10.22 0.39 -9.78
CA SER A 175 11.14 -0.33 -8.89
C SER A 175 11.99 0.62 -8.04
N VAL A 176 12.53 0.13 -6.92
CA VAL A 176 13.49 0.88 -6.08
C VAL A 176 14.86 0.95 -6.76
N THR A 177 15.27 -0.12 -7.43
CA THR A 177 16.59 -0.25 -8.07
C THR A 177 16.45 -0.75 -9.51
N GLN A 178 17.51 -0.57 -10.30
CA GLN A 178 17.57 -1.14 -11.66
C GLN A 178 17.63 -2.68 -11.61
N SER A 179 18.28 -3.28 -10.62
CA SER A 179 18.37 -4.75 -10.49
C SER A 179 17.00 -5.41 -10.40
N PHE A 180 16.03 -4.81 -9.69
CA PHE A 180 14.66 -5.32 -9.60
C PHE A 180 13.89 -5.31 -10.94
N ARG A 181 14.39 -4.58 -11.94
CA ARG A 181 13.80 -4.56 -13.28
C ARG A 181 14.36 -5.68 -14.16
N GLU A 182 15.57 -6.14 -13.87
CA GLU A 182 16.27 -7.18 -14.63
C GLU A 182 15.84 -8.59 -14.20
N ASP A 183 15.41 -8.75 -12.94
CA ASP A 183 14.84 -9.97 -12.35
C ASP A 183 13.36 -10.20 -12.73
#